data_AF-A0A1G3CL72-F1
#
_entry.id   AF-A0A1G3CL72-F1
#
_cell.length_a   1.000
_cell.length_b   1.000
_cell.length_c   1.000
_cell.angle_alpha   90.00
_cell.angle_beta   90.00
_cell.angle_gamma   90.00
#
_symmetry.space_group_name_H-M   'P 1'
#
loop_
_entity.id
_entity.type
_entity.pdbx_description
1 polymer ?
#
loop_
_entity_poly.entity_id
_entity_poly.type
_entity_poly.pdbx_seq_one_letter_code
_entity_poly.pdbx_strand_id
1 'polypeptide(L)'
;MLGQWGDSINYLGLFLVFVLGGYFLLYLIFQKQVREISVYFAFILISFSCLAILKYMCSTGPERFHLLMYGILGCIIFWAFKNDVKKTRVYFYTTILVFLLGTTDELIQGLLPMRVFDVKDIFMNCLSGGMGELFIAFVLRPDI
;
A
#
# COMPACT_ATOMS: atom_id res chain seq x y z
N MET A 1 -21.58 12.94 17.25
CA MET A 1 -20.17 13.34 16.99
C MET A 1 -19.34 12.17 16.42
N LEU A 2 -19.29 10.98 17.03
CA LEU A 2 -18.47 9.85 16.53
C LEU A 2 -18.74 9.42 15.07
N GLY A 3 -19.98 9.51 14.57
CA GLY A 3 -20.32 9.19 13.17
C GLY A 3 -19.71 10.16 12.14
N GLN A 4 -19.60 11.46 12.48
CA GLN A 4 -19.02 12.46 11.58
C GLN A 4 -17.51 12.23 11.36
N TRP A 5 -16.78 11.74 12.38
CA TRP A 5 -15.37 11.40 12.24
C TRP A 5 -15.16 10.18 11.33
N GLY A 6 -16.02 9.16 11.43
CA GLY A 6 -15.98 7.98 10.56
C GLY A 6 -16.15 8.34 9.08
N ASP A 7 -17.11 9.23 8.79
CA ASP A 7 -17.37 9.73 7.44
C ASP A 7 -16.27 10.66 6.93
N SER A 8 -15.78 11.60 7.75
CA SER A 8 -14.64 12.44 7.36
C SER A 8 -13.39 11.63 7.03
N ILE A 9 -13.12 10.53 7.76
CA ILE A 9 -11.99 9.64 7.47
C ILE A 9 -12.24 8.80 6.21
N ASN A 10 -13.51 8.46 5.88
CA ASN A 10 -13.86 7.85 4.58
C ASN A 10 -13.43 8.75 3.42
N TYR A 11 -13.83 10.02 3.48
CA TYR A 11 -13.52 10.99 2.42
C TYR A 11 -12.03 11.31 2.34
N LEU A 12 -11.31 11.32 3.47
CA LEU A 12 -9.88 11.57 3.50
C LEU A 12 -9.08 10.48 2.77
N GLY A 13 -9.34 9.20 3.06
CA GLY A 13 -8.65 8.09 2.40
C GLY A 13 -8.93 8.05 0.90
N LEU A 14 -10.20 8.27 0.52
CA LEU A 14 -10.62 8.37 -0.87
C LEU A 14 -9.91 9.53 -1.58
N PHE A 15 -9.89 10.71 -0.95
CA PHE A 15 -9.22 11.91 -1.46
C PHE A 15 -7.73 11.66 -1.69
N LEU A 16 -7.03 11.05 -0.74
CA LEU A 16 -5.61 10.73 -0.86
C LEU A 16 -5.34 9.77 -2.03
N VAL A 17 -6.16 8.74 -2.22
CA VAL A 17 -6.02 7.82 -3.36
C VAL A 17 -6.21 8.55 -4.70
N PHE A 18 -7.21 9.45 -4.80
CA PHE A 18 -7.43 10.21 -6.03
C PHE A 18 -6.31 11.22 -6.32
N VAL A 19 -5.82 11.93 -5.30
CA VAL A 19 -4.74 12.92 -5.47
C VAL A 19 -3.43 12.22 -5.82
N LEU A 20 -3.05 11.18 -5.07
CA LEU A 20 -1.82 10.43 -5.35
C LEU A 20 -1.92 9.69 -6.68
N GLY A 21 -3.06 9.05 -6.96
CA GLY A 21 -3.30 8.37 -8.22
C GLY A 21 -3.25 9.33 -9.42
N GLY A 22 -3.90 10.50 -9.31
CA GLY A 22 -3.83 11.54 -10.34
C GLY A 22 -2.41 12.04 -10.56
N TYR A 23 -1.66 12.32 -9.48
CA TYR A 23 -0.26 12.71 -9.55
C TYR A 23 0.60 11.64 -10.24
N PHE A 24 0.46 10.37 -9.88
CA PHE A 24 1.20 9.28 -10.51
C PHE A 24 0.84 9.10 -11.99
N LEU A 25 -0.42 9.28 -12.36
CA LEU A 25 -0.85 9.20 -13.75
C LEU A 25 -0.24 10.35 -14.58
N LEU A 26 -0.21 11.57 -14.04
CA LEU A 26 0.49 12.70 -14.67
C LEU A 26 1.99 12.44 -14.77
N TYR A 27 2.62 11.90 -13.71
CA TYR A 27 4.03 11.50 -13.72
C TYR A 27 4.33 10.48 -14.83
N LEU A 28 3.49 9.46 -15.00
CA LEU A 28 3.67 8.43 -16.03
C LEU A 28 3.54 8.98 -17.45
N ILE A 29 2.57 9.89 -17.68
CA ILE A 29 2.30 10.48 -18.99
C ILE A 29 3.38 11.51 -19.36
N PHE A 30 3.65 12.47 -18.47
CA PHE A 30 4.48 13.62 -18.80
C PHE A 30 5.96 13.40 -18.54
N GLN A 31 6.31 12.73 -17.43
CA GLN A 31 7.70 12.63 -16.99
C GLN A 31 8.36 11.34 -17.47
N LYS A 32 7.66 10.20 -17.29
CA LYS A 32 8.17 8.88 -17.72
C LYS A 32 7.84 8.57 -19.19
N GLN A 33 6.88 9.27 -19.79
CA GLN A 33 6.44 9.11 -21.19
C GLN A 33 6.17 7.66 -21.59
N VAL A 34 5.60 6.88 -20.67
CA VAL A 34 5.35 5.45 -20.91
C VAL A 34 4.26 5.31 -21.97
N ARG A 35 4.59 4.64 -23.09
CA ARG A 35 3.64 4.36 -24.17
C ARG A 35 2.98 2.99 -24.08
N GLU A 36 3.45 2.15 -23.16
CA GLU A 36 2.90 0.81 -22.97
C GLU A 36 1.53 0.84 -22.28
N ILE A 37 0.50 0.37 -23.00
CA ILE A 37 -0.87 0.26 -22.48
C ILE A 37 -0.94 -0.67 -21.27
N SER A 38 -0.06 -1.68 -21.20
CA SER A 38 0.02 -2.64 -20.08
C SER A 38 0.27 -1.95 -18.73
N VAL A 39 1.03 -0.85 -18.72
CA VAL A 39 1.33 -0.08 -17.51
C VAL A 39 0.10 0.69 -17.02
N TYR A 40 -0.64 1.31 -17.92
CA TYR A 40 -1.90 1.99 -17.57
C TYR A 40 -2.96 1.00 -17.10
N PHE A 41 -3.06 -0.17 -17.74
CA PHE A 41 -3.98 -1.21 -17.31
C PHE A 41 -3.63 -1.73 -15.91
N ALA A 42 -2.35 -2.02 -15.64
CA ALA A 42 -1.90 -2.42 -14.31
C ALA A 42 -2.15 -1.33 -13.27
N PHE A 43 -1.91 -0.06 -13.60
CA PHE A 43 -2.18 1.07 -12.73
C PHE A 43 -3.67 1.19 -12.37
N ILE A 44 -4.55 1.09 -13.37
CA ILE A 44 -6.01 1.13 -13.16
C ILE A 44 -6.46 -0.06 -12.32
N LEU A 45 -5.96 -1.26 -12.61
CA LEU A 45 -6.28 -2.48 -11.87
C LEU A 45 -5.89 -2.35 -10.39
N ILE A 46 -4.66 -1.93 -10.10
CA ILE A 46 -4.15 -1.75 -8.73
C ILE A 46 -4.94 -0.65 -8.00
N SER A 47 -5.23 0.47 -8.67
CA SER A 47 -6.03 1.55 -8.10
C SER A 47 -7.44 1.10 -7.78
N PHE A 48 -8.08 0.33 -8.66
CA PHE A 48 -9.41 -0.23 -8.45
C PHE A 48 -9.42 -1.25 -7.31
N SER A 49 -8.43 -2.14 -7.25
CA SER A 49 -8.23 -3.07 -6.13
C SER A 49 -8.10 -2.32 -4.80
N CYS A 50 -7.32 -1.22 -4.77
CA CYS A 50 -7.12 -0.41 -3.57
C CYS A 50 -8.44 0.20 -3.07
N LEU A 51 -9.24 0.75 -3.98
CA LEU A 51 -10.57 1.28 -3.67
C LEU A 51 -11.52 0.19 -3.19
N ALA A 52 -11.48 -1.00 -3.78
CA ALA A 52 -12.28 -2.13 -3.33
C ALA A 52 -11.91 -2.56 -1.90
N ILE A 53 -10.62 -2.66 -1.58
CA ILE A 53 -10.14 -3.04 -0.25
C ILE A 53 -10.52 -1.97 0.78
N LEU A 54 -10.33 -0.68 0.46
CA LEU A 54 -10.75 0.43 1.30
C LEU A 54 -12.25 0.41 1.61
N LYS A 55 -13.09 0.00 0.64
CA LYS A 55 -14.55 -0.05 0.80
C LYS A 55 -15.04 -1.28 1.54
N TYR A 56 -14.48 -2.46 1.25
CA TYR A 56 -15.02 -3.73 1.71
C TYR A 56 -14.29 -4.32 2.92
N MET A 57 -13.00 -4.00 3.11
CA MET A 57 -12.19 -4.62 4.17
C MET A 57 -11.86 -3.65 5.30
N CYS A 58 -11.78 -2.34 5.02
CA CYS A 58 -11.49 -1.31 6.02
C CYS A 58 -12.77 -0.75 6.67
N SER A 59 -13.14 -1.30 7.81
CA SER A 59 -14.30 -0.84 8.59
C SER A 59 -13.97 0.37 9.47
N THR A 60 -12.75 0.39 10.03
CA THR A 60 -12.31 1.46 10.94
C THR A 60 -11.36 2.45 10.25
N GLY A 61 -11.28 3.66 10.79
CA GLY A 61 -10.34 4.68 10.32
C GLY A 61 -8.88 4.22 10.34
N PRO A 62 -8.39 3.61 11.43
CA PRO A 62 -7.02 3.12 11.51
C PRO A 62 -6.67 2.08 10.45
N GLU A 63 -7.56 1.13 10.13
CA GLU A 63 -7.33 0.12 9.08
C GLU A 63 -7.00 0.75 7.72
N ARG A 64 -7.57 1.92 7.41
CA ARG A 64 -7.28 2.66 6.17
C ARG A 64 -5.90 3.29 6.19
N PHE A 65 -5.47 3.79 7.35
CA PHE A 65 -4.11 4.27 7.54
C PHE A 65 -3.10 3.14 7.42
N HIS A 66 -3.39 1.98 8.00
CA HIS A 66 -2.59 0.77 7.83
C HIS A 66 -2.44 0.42 6.35
N LEU A 67 -3.54 0.37 5.58
CA LEU A 67 -3.49 0.09 4.15
C LEU A 67 -2.61 1.08 3.36
N LEU A 68 -2.60 2.37 3.70
CA LEU A 68 -1.76 3.35 3.01
C LEU A 68 -0.29 3.27 3.46
N MET A 69 -0.06 3.21 4.77
CA MET A 69 1.27 3.22 5.36
C MET A 69 2.09 1.99 4.97
N TYR A 70 1.50 0.80 5.01
CA TYR A 70 2.22 -0.43 4.70
C TYR A 70 2.58 -0.55 3.20
N GLY A 71 1.79 0.07 2.31
CA GLY A 71 2.07 0.13 0.88
C GLY A 71 3.24 1.07 0.60
N ILE A 72 3.28 2.22 1.29
CA ILE A 72 4.42 3.15 1.24
C ILE A 72 5.67 2.50 1.85
N LEU A 73 5.53 1.81 2.98
CA LEU A 73 6.61 1.09 3.65
C LEU A 73 7.22 0.03 2.73
N GLY A 74 6.39 -0.77 2.06
CA GLY A 74 6.84 -1.74 1.06
C GLY A 74 7.62 -1.07 -0.06
N CYS A 75 7.19 0.12 -0.52
CA CYS A 75 7.94 0.87 -1.52
C CYS A 75 9.31 1.32 -1.01
N ILE A 76 9.38 1.86 0.21
CA ILE A 76 10.64 2.33 0.81
C ILE A 76 11.62 1.17 1.00
N ILE A 77 11.13 0.04 1.52
CA ILE A 77 11.96 -1.16 1.75
C ILE A 77 12.48 -1.70 0.41
N PHE A 78 11.64 -1.74 -0.62
CA PHE A 78 12.08 -2.13 -1.96
C PHE A 78 13.21 -1.24 -2.47
N TRP A 79 13.05 0.09 -2.36
CA TRP A 79 14.06 1.04 -2.83
C TRP A 79 15.36 0.96 -2.02
N ALA A 80 15.27 0.65 -0.72
CA ALA A 80 16.45 0.37 0.10
C ALA A 80 17.20 -0.86 -0.41
N PHE A 81 16.50 -1.99 -0.62
CA PHE A 81 17.15 -3.23 -1.09
C PHE A 81 17.53 -3.24 -2.57
N LYS A 82 17.01 -2.32 -3.37
CA LYS A 82 17.29 -2.23 -4.80
C LYS A 82 18.79 -2.24 -5.10
N ASN A 83 19.58 -1.58 -4.24
CA ASN A 83 21.03 -1.42 -4.46
C ASN A 83 21.87 -2.58 -3.87
N ASP A 84 21.36 -3.28 -2.85
CA ASP A 84 22.13 -4.26 -2.09
C ASP A 84 21.86 -5.70 -2.51
N VAL A 85 20.73 -5.97 -3.17
CA VAL A 85 20.25 -7.34 -3.43
C VAL A 85 20.06 -7.61 -4.93
N LYS A 86 20.32 -8.86 -5.34
CA LYS A 86 20.02 -9.36 -6.69
C LYS A 86 18.54 -9.15 -7.07
N LYS A 87 18.31 -8.40 -8.15
CA LYS A 87 17.04 -8.11 -8.87
C LYS A 87 15.79 -8.87 -8.38
N THR A 88 15.69 -10.18 -8.63
CA THR A 88 14.48 -10.96 -8.33
C THR A 88 14.25 -11.21 -6.84
N ARG A 89 15.32 -11.23 -6.03
CA ARG A 89 15.22 -11.48 -4.58
C ARG A 89 14.80 -10.23 -3.80
N VAL A 90 14.90 -9.04 -4.40
CA VAL A 90 14.49 -7.78 -3.78
C VAL A 90 13.02 -7.84 -3.37
N TYR A 91 12.14 -8.32 -4.26
CA TYR A 91 10.72 -8.49 -3.96
C TYR A 91 10.50 -9.46 -2.79
N PHE A 92 11.14 -10.63 -2.82
CA PHE A 92 11.01 -11.62 -1.75
C PHE A 92 11.43 -11.09 -0.37
N TYR A 93 12.58 -10.41 -0.27
CA TYR A 93 13.01 -9.83 1.00
C TYR A 93 12.13 -8.65 1.44
N THR A 94 11.64 -7.86 0.48
CA THR A 94 10.69 -6.78 0.77
C THR A 94 9.42 -7.35 1.39
N THR A 95 8.84 -8.39 0.80
CA THR A 95 7.61 -9.01 1.30
C THR A 95 7.80 -9.57 2.71
N ILE A 96 8.91 -10.28 2.93
CA ILE A 96 9.23 -10.83 4.25
C ILE A 96 9.36 -9.71 5.29
N LEU A 97 10.10 -8.64 4.96
CA LEU A 97 10.29 -7.55 5.92
C LEU A 97 9.01 -6.78 6.21
N VAL A 98 8.18 -6.51 5.20
CA VAL A 98 6.87 -5.89 5.41
C VAL A 98 5.99 -6.77 6.28
N PHE A 99 5.97 -8.09 6.05
CA PHE A 99 5.23 -9.04 6.89
C PHE A 99 5.73 -9.07 8.34
N LEU A 100 7.05 -9.11 8.55
CA LEU A 100 7.65 -9.10 9.88
C LEU A 100 7.34 -7.80 10.63
N LEU A 101 7.46 -6.65 9.96
CA LEU A 101 7.13 -5.35 10.53
C LEU A 101 5.63 -5.24 10.85
N GLY A 102 4.77 -5.69 9.93
CA GLY A 102 3.32 -5.71 10.12
C GLY A 102 2.87 -6.61 11.28
N THR A 103 3.51 -7.76 11.43
CA THR A 103 3.26 -8.65 12.56
C THR A 103 3.77 -8.04 13.87
N THR A 104 4.94 -7.40 13.84
CA THR A 104 5.52 -6.75 15.04
C THR A 104 4.67 -5.59 15.51
N ASP A 105 4.16 -4.77 14.60
CA ASP A 105 3.24 -3.68 14.91
C ASP A 105 1.97 -4.21 15.57
N GLU A 106 1.36 -5.27 15.01
CA GLU A 106 0.16 -5.88 15.60
C GLU A 106 0.44 -6.49 16.99
N LEU A 107 1.61 -7.12 17.18
CA LEU A 107 2.02 -7.62 18.50
C LEU A 107 2.15 -6.48 19.52
N ILE A 108 2.72 -5.34 19.12
CA ILE A 108 2.80 -4.15 19.98
C ILE A 108 1.41 -3.61 20.26
N GLN A 109 0.52 -3.58 19.26
CA GLN A 109 -0.87 -3.16 19.43
C GLN A 109 -1.64 -4.08 20.38
N GLY A 110 -1.40 -5.39 20.33
CA GLY A 110 -1.98 -6.37 21.26
C GLY A 110 -1.49 -6.25 22.70
N LEU A 111 -0.32 -5.64 22.92
CA LEU A 111 0.18 -5.30 24.26
C LEU A 111 -0.47 -4.04 24.83
N LEU A 112 -1.07 -3.19 23.98
CA LEU A 112 -1.72 -1.96 24.41
C LEU A 112 -3.13 -2.27 24.94
N PRO A 113 -3.49 -1.85 26.16
CA PRO A 113 -4.77 -2.20 26.80
C PRO A 113 -6.00 -1.61 26.10
N MET A 114 -5.82 -0.67 25.16
CA MET A 114 -6.89 -0.03 24.40
C MET A 114 -7.14 -0.65 23.02
N ARG A 115 -6.38 -1.69 22.64
CA ARG A 115 -6.46 -2.34 21.33
C ARG A 115 -6.48 -3.86 21.48
N VAL A 116 -7.21 -4.52 20.59
CA VAL A 116 -7.30 -5.98 20.53
C VAL A 116 -6.47 -6.44 19.36
N PHE A 117 -5.64 -7.45 19.59
CA PHE A 117 -4.89 -8.13 18.54
C PHE A 117 -5.85 -8.74 17.52
N ASP A 118 -5.74 -8.36 16.25
CA ASP A 118 -6.55 -8.87 15.15
C ASP A 118 -5.67 -9.44 14.02
N VAL A 119 -5.87 -10.72 13.73
CA VAL A 119 -5.20 -11.41 12.61
C VAL A 119 -5.60 -10.79 11.27
N LYS A 120 -6.78 -10.17 11.18
CA LYS A 120 -7.22 -9.41 10.00
C LYS A 120 -6.25 -8.28 9.68
N ASP A 121 -5.73 -7.59 10.70
CA ASP A 121 -4.85 -6.43 10.51
C ASP A 121 -3.47 -6.86 10.00
N ILE A 122 -2.95 -8.02 10.44
CA ILE A 122 -1.75 -8.64 9.85
C ILE A 122 -1.97 -8.94 8.36
N PHE A 123 -3.11 -9.54 8.01
CA PHE A 123 -3.43 -9.83 6.61
C PHE A 123 -3.54 -8.56 5.78
N MET A 124 -4.16 -7.50 6.31
CA MET A 124 -4.29 -6.21 5.66
C MET A 124 -2.94 -5.52 5.44
N ASN A 125 -2.04 -5.56 6.43
CA ASN A 125 -0.68 -5.03 6.32
C ASN A 125 0.11 -5.77 5.23
N CYS A 126 -0.02 -7.09 5.18
CA CYS A 126 0.64 -7.93 4.19
C CYS A 126 0.10 -7.65 2.78
N LEU A 127 -1.21 -7.52 2.64
CA LEU A 127 -1.89 -7.22 1.39
C LEU A 127 -1.49 -5.82 0.88
N SER A 128 -1.46 -4.84 1.78
CA SER A 128 -0.98 -3.48 1.51
C SER A 128 0.45 -3.45 0.95
N GLY A 129 1.37 -4.16 1.62
CA GLY A 129 2.75 -4.30 1.16
C GLY A 129 2.84 -4.94 -0.23
N GLY A 130 2.11 -6.04 -0.43
CA GLY A 130 2.05 -6.73 -1.72
C GLY A 130 1.53 -5.85 -2.84
N MET A 131 0.54 -5.00 -2.58
CA MET A 131 0.05 -4.02 -3.55
C MET A 131 1.12 -2.97 -3.90
N GLY A 132 1.89 -2.50 -2.91
CA GLY A 132 3.04 -1.62 -3.14
C GLY A 132 4.11 -2.28 -4.03
N GLU A 133 4.40 -3.55 -3.80
CA GLU A 133 5.32 -4.32 -4.65
C GLU A 133 4.79 -4.53 -6.07
N LEU A 134 3.50 -4.88 -6.22
CA LEU A 134 2.86 -5.01 -7.55
C LEU A 134 2.90 -3.67 -8.29
N PHE A 135 2.68 -2.56 -7.59
CA PHE A 135 2.79 -1.23 -8.16
C PHE A 135 4.22 -0.97 -8.66
N ILE A 136 5.23 -1.35 -7.88
CA ILE A 136 6.62 -1.21 -8.30
C ILE A 136 6.92 -2.09 -9.52
N ALA A 137 6.54 -3.37 -9.47
CA ALA A 137 6.86 -4.35 -10.50
C ALA A 137 6.20 -4.03 -11.84
N PHE A 138 4.92 -3.64 -11.83
CA PHE A 138 4.16 -3.46 -13.07
C PHE A 138 4.05 -2.01 -13.55
N VAL A 139 4.08 -1.03 -12.63
CA VAL A 139 3.91 0.39 -12.96
C VAL A 139 5.25 1.13 -13.00
N LEU A 140 6.00 1.10 -11.90
CA LEU A 140 7.26 1.84 -11.82
C LEU A 140 8.38 1.16 -12.61
N ARG A 141 8.33 -0.16 -12.81
CA ARG A 141 9.32 -0.95 -13.56
C ARG A 141 10.73 -0.38 -13.42
N PRO A 142 11.27 -0.33 -12.19
CA PRO A 142 12.60 0.22 -11.99
C PRO A 142 13.61 -0.63 -12.75
N ASP A 143 14.65 0.01 -13.30
CA ASP A 143 15.81 -0.71 -13.82
C ASP A 143 16.54 -1.34 -12.63
N ILE A 144 16.20 -2.60 -12.35
CA ILE A 144 16.92 -3.50 -11.45
C ILE A 144 17.76 -4.39 -12.30
#